data_AF-A0A0D2M2S7-F1
#
_entry.id   AF-A0A0D2M2S7-F1
#
_cell.length_a   1.000
_cell.length_b   1.000
_cell.length_c   1.000
_cell.angle_alpha   90.00
_cell.angle_beta   90.00
_cell.angle_gamma   90.00
#
_symmetry.space_group_name_H-M   'P 1'
#
loop_
_entity.id
_entity.type
_entity.pdbx_description
1 polymer ?
#
loop_
_entity_poly.entity_id
_entity_poly.type
_entity_poly.pdbx_seq_one_letter_code
_entity_poly.pdbx_strand_id
1 'polypeptide(L)'
;MASNRPHDVLYDSTYTVSGARDFYKQQAHFQVEKVPEYGNFFSELPHYPAASVRVKGGDQVPMFVNRGFHQHTSTHQQRVSQSSGAQVNGPHGYKFHRQPLPPPGTDTAAAYLATQLAAVRFAPVPPVSAQGQAAPEPPAKDACTQSDFRESEVQTLPWTPGYVLPQEGTRRAAKQSVVSGVRHCEGPELLQLTDLKWGDGLPGGLQEVLRLEAAREKRAFEASLPPIDDLAQLPLRQAMIEQWEAREWAQRAEEIRGVQEQRLGLLEKALQVREEEIEEQHRQQVEERNAQLRRLGVTR
;
A
#
# COMPACT_ATOMS: atom_id res chain seq x y z
N MET A 1 -6.50 32.10 -10.59
CA MET A 1 -7.54 31.05 -10.46
C MET A 1 -8.14 31.19 -9.08
N ALA A 2 -9.38 31.66 -8.96
CA ALA A 2 -10.02 31.78 -7.65
C ALA A 2 -10.16 30.39 -7.02
N SER A 3 -9.97 30.27 -5.71
CA SER A 3 -10.19 29.03 -4.97
C SER A 3 -11.68 28.69 -5.02
N ASN A 4 -12.06 27.63 -5.74
CA ASN A 4 -13.46 27.18 -5.83
C ASN A 4 -13.95 26.76 -4.44
N ARG A 5 -15.14 27.24 -4.07
CA ARG A 5 -15.79 26.86 -2.81
C ARG A 5 -16.42 25.48 -2.98
N PRO A 6 -16.55 24.68 -1.90
CA PRO A 6 -17.24 23.40 -1.97
C PRO A 6 -18.67 23.63 -2.47
N HIS A 7 -19.09 22.83 -3.45
CA HIS A 7 -20.41 22.92 -4.08
C HIS A 7 -20.74 24.27 -4.75
N ASP A 8 -19.75 25.00 -5.28
CA ASP A 8 -19.99 26.24 -6.06
C ASP A 8 -21.07 26.07 -7.14
N VAL A 9 -21.10 24.88 -7.75
CA VAL A 9 -22.11 24.42 -8.72
C VAL A 9 -23.55 24.62 -8.25
N LEU A 10 -23.81 24.52 -6.94
CA LEU A 10 -25.14 24.60 -6.36
C LEU A 10 -25.54 26.04 -5.98
N TYR A 11 -24.57 26.93 -5.74
CA TYR A 11 -24.81 28.24 -5.13
C TYR A 11 -24.42 29.43 -6.02
N ASP A 12 -23.54 29.24 -7.02
CA ASP A 12 -23.09 30.30 -7.93
C ASP A 12 -23.83 30.21 -9.27
N SER A 13 -24.60 31.26 -9.58
CA SER A 13 -25.34 31.40 -10.84
C SER A 13 -24.46 31.67 -12.06
N THR A 14 -23.20 32.06 -11.84
CA THR A 14 -22.20 32.31 -12.88
C THR A 14 -21.21 31.15 -13.07
N TYR A 15 -21.40 30.07 -12.32
CA TYR A 15 -20.59 28.87 -12.45
C TYR A 15 -20.79 28.22 -13.82
N THR A 16 -19.69 28.07 -14.57
CA THR A 16 -19.69 27.50 -15.91
C THR A 16 -18.62 26.43 -16.02
N VAL A 17 -18.93 25.37 -16.78
CA VAL A 17 -18.03 24.25 -17.00
C VAL A 17 -18.07 23.86 -18.48
N SER A 18 -16.93 23.42 -18.99
CA SER A 18 -16.72 22.91 -20.35
C SER A 18 -17.67 21.76 -20.74
N GLY A 19 -18.11 20.93 -19.79
CA GLY A 19 -19.05 19.85 -20.04
C GLY A 19 -19.31 18.94 -18.85
N ALA A 20 -20.12 17.90 -19.06
CA ALA A 20 -20.59 16.97 -18.01
C ALA A 20 -19.44 16.34 -17.20
N ARG A 21 -18.34 15.94 -17.86
CA ARG A 21 -17.19 15.30 -17.19
C ARG A 21 -16.58 16.22 -16.13
N ASP A 22 -16.37 17.47 -16.47
CA ASP A 22 -15.75 18.44 -15.55
C ASP A 22 -16.75 18.91 -14.49
N PHE A 23 -18.05 18.92 -14.80
CA PHE A 23 -19.11 19.17 -13.83
C PHE A 23 -19.13 18.09 -12.74
N TYR A 24 -19.15 16.82 -13.14
CA TYR A 24 -19.13 15.72 -12.17
C TYR A 24 -17.83 15.65 -11.40
N LYS A 25 -16.66 16.00 -11.98
CA LYS A 25 -15.42 16.09 -11.19
C LYS A 25 -15.46 17.14 -10.08
N GLN A 26 -16.10 18.30 -10.33
CA GLN A 26 -16.21 19.35 -9.31
C GLN A 26 -17.31 19.07 -8.28
N GLN A 27 -18.34 18.32 -8.68
CA GLN A 27 -19.45 17.94 -7.80
C GLN A 27 -19.17 16.66 -6.98
N ALA A 28 -18.44 15.71 -7.56
CA ALA A 28 -18.10 14.42 -6.97
C ALA A 28 -17.06 14.60 -5.86
N HIS A 29 -17.55 14.87 -4.66
CA HIS A 29 -16.81 14.60 -3.43
C HIS A 29 -17.13 13.19 -2.95
N PHE A 30 -17.21 12.21 -3.85
CA PHE A 30 -17.32 10.81 -3.47
C PHE A 30 -15.96 10.38 -2.94
N GLN A 31 -15.79 10.49 -1.62
CA GLN A 31 -14.62 9.91 -0.97
C GLN A 31 -14.79 8.39 -1.02
N VAL A 32 -13.89 7.73 -1.73
CA VAL A 32 -13.84 6.28 -1.76
C VAL A 32 -12.93 5.82 -0.63
N GLU A 33 -13.39 4.86 0.16
CA GLU A 33 -12.63 4.28 1.26
C GLU A 33 -12.40 2.79 1.01
N LYS A 34 -11.16 2.36 1.22
CA LYS A 34 -10.80 0.95 1.23
C LYS A 34 -11.12 0.37 2.61
N VAL A 35 -11.98 -0.63 2.67
CA VAL A 35 -12.41 -1.30 3.90
C VAL A 35 -11.80 -2.69 3.95
N PRO A 36 -11.02 -3.02 4.99
CA PRO A 36 -10.45 -4.35 5.13
C PRO A 36 -11.55 -5.40 5.33
N GLU A 37 -11.37 -6.56 4.69
CA GLU A 37 -12.18 -7.75 4.96
C GLU A 37 -11.44 -8.61 5.98
N TYR A 38 -11.89 -8.62 7.24
CA TYR A 38 -11.16 -9.27 8.32
C TYR A 38 -10.94 -10.78 8.11
N GLY A 39 -11.89 -11.49 7.49
CA GLY A 39 -11.72 -12.91 7.17
C GLY A 39 -10.64 -13.19 6.12
N ASN A 40 -10.37 -12.21 5.25
CA ASN A 40 -9.41 -12.30 4.16
C ASN A 40 -8.23 -11.33 4.37
N PHE A 41 -8.00 -10.82 5.58
CA PHE A 41 -7.14 -9.66 5.79
C PHE A 41 -5.69 -9.83 5.26
N PHE A 42 -5.19 -11.06 5.25
CA PHE A 42 -3.85 -11.43 4.77
C PHE A 42 -3.87 -12.20 3.45
N SER A 43 -4.98 -12.21 2.72
CA SER A 43 -5.08 -12.93 1.45
C SER A 43 -4.42 -12.14 0.31
N GLU A 44 -3.74 -12.86 -0.57
CA GLU A 44 -3.15 -12.33 -1.81
C GLU A 44 -3.91 -12.80 -3.05
N LEU A 45 -4.98 -13.59 -2.86
CA LEU A 45 -5.72 -14.23 -3.93
C LEU A 45 -6.66 -13.23 -4.65
N PRO A 46 -6.70 -13.23 -5.99
CA PRO A 46 -7.60 -12.33 -6.74
C PRO A 46 -9.09 -12.52 -6.42
N HIS A 47 -9.50 -13.74 -6.12
CA HIS A 47 -10.90 -14.09 -5.85
C HIS A 47 -11.33 -13.88 -4.39
N TYR A 48 -10.37 -13.72 -3.48
CA TYR A 48 -10.59 -13.47 -2.06
C TYR A 48 -9.77 -12.24 -1.69
N PRO A 49 -10.23 -11.02 -2.00
CA PRO A 49 -9.45 -9.81 -1.75
C PRO A 49 -9.40 -9.46 -0.26
N ALA A 50 -8.26 -8.93 0.21
CA ALA A 50 -8.11 -8.49 1.60
C ALA A 50 -8.91 -7.23 1.97
N ALA A 51 -9.47 -6.55 0.99
CA ALA A 51 -10.26 -5.35 1.20
C ALA A 51 -11.25 -5.11 0.07
N SER A 52 -12.39 -4.57 0.43
CA SER A 52 -13.39 -4.04 -0.49
C SER A 52 -13.32 -2.51 -0.55
N VAL A 53 -14.00 -1.93 -1.53
CA VAL A 53 -14.02 -0.49 -1.76
C VAL A 53 -15.45 -0.01 -1.59
N ARG A 54 -15.68 0.95 -0.69
CA ARG A 54 -16.99 1.58 -0.49
C ARG A 54 -16.93 3.07 -0.73
N VAL A 55 -18.04 3.66 -1.17
CA VAL A 55 -18.20 5.11 -1.15
C VAL A 55 -18.50 5.52 0.29
N LYS A 56 -17.63 6.35 0.86
CA LYS A 56 -17.81 6.92 2.19
C LYS A 56 -19.04 7.82 2.17
N GLY A 57 -20.00 7.56 3.06
CA GLY A 57 -21.28 8.29 3.19
C GLY A 57 -21.14 9.70 3.77
N GLY A 58 -20.18 10.49 3.27
CA GLY A 58 -19.89 11.86 3.71
C GLY A 58 -20.49 12.93 2.80
N ASP A 59 -21.55 12.57 2.06
CA ASP A 59 -22.20 13.50 1.15
C ASP A 59 -23.02 14.52 1.95
N GLN A 60 -22.46 15.73 2.10
CA GLN A 60 -23.05 16.82 2.88
C GLN A 60 -24.29 17.42 2.20
N VAL A 61 -24.59 17.01 0.97
CA VAL A 61 -25.70 17.54 0.18
C VAL A 61 -26.92 16.62 0.35
N PRO A 62 -28.09 17.14 0.76
CA PRO A 62 -29.30 16.32 0.88
C PRO A 62 -29.72 15.65 -0.44
N MET A 63 -30.38 14.50 -0.35
CA MET A 63 -30.81 13.72 -1.52
C MET A 63 -31.78 14.45 -2.46
N PHE A 64 -32.57 15.40 -1.95
CA PHE A 64 -33.55 16.14 -2.74
C PHE A 64 -32.93 17.21 -3.64
N VAL A 65 -31.66 17.59 -3.41
CA VAL A 65 -30.98 18.59 -4.23
C VAL A 65 -30.59 17.96 -5.56
N ASN A 66 -31.07 18.53 -6.66
CA ASN A 66 -30.78 18.00 -7.99
C ASN A 66 -29.31 18.18 -8.35
N ARG A 67 -28.65 17.09 -8.74
CA ARG A 67 -27.23 17.04 -9.12
C ARG A 67 -27.00 16.71 -10.59
N GLY A 68 -28.05 16.71 -11.40
CA GLY A 68 -27.94 16.47 -12.83
C GLY A 68 -27.12 17.57 -13.49
N PHE A 69 -26.22 17.18 -14.41
CA PHE A 69 -25.63 18.14 -15.33
C PHE A 69 -26.72 18.65 -16.26
N HIS A 70 -27.07 19.94 -16.11
CA HIS A 70 -27.96 20.61 -17.04
C HIS A 70 -27.10 21.39 -18.02
N GLN A 71 -26.99 20.89 -19.24
CA GLN A 71 -26.34 21.64 -20.28
C GLN A 71 -27.20 22.88 -20.58
N HIS A 72 -26.70 24.07 -20.22
CA HIS A 72 -27.33 25.31 -20.65
C HIS A 72 -27.17 25.41 -22.18
N THR A 73 -28.15 24.89 -22.91
CA THR A 73 -28.28 25.12 -24.35
C THR A 73 -28.87 26.50 -24.54
N SER A 74 -28.08 27.54 -24.31
CA SER A 74 -28.48 28.90 -24.63
C SER A 74 -28.77 28.95 -26.14
N THR A 75 -30.05 29.07 -26.49
CA THR A 75 -30.48 29.22 -27.89
C THR A 75 -29.73 30.38 -28.50
N HIS A 76 -29.40 30.33 -29.80
CA HIS A 76 -28.66 31.40 -30.47
C HIS A 76 -29.27 32.79 -30.19
N GLN A 77 -30.61 32.88 -30.15
CA GLN A 77 -31.34 34.10 -29.78
C GLN A 77 -31.09 34.60 -28.35
N GLN A 78 -30.97 33.70 -27.36
CA GLN A 78 -30.63 34.05 -25.97
C GLN A 78 -29.17 34.52 -25.84
N ARG A 79 -28.25 33.89 -26.60
CA ARG A 79 -26.86 34.36 -26.64
C ARG A 79 -26.77 35.74 -27.25
N VAL A 80 -27.47 35.99 -28.36
CA VAL A 80 -27.53 37.31 -29.03
C VAL A 80 -28.15 38.39 -28.13
N SER A 81 -29.18 38.06 -27.33
CA SER A 81 -29.78 39.03 -26.40
C SER A 81 -28.86 39.35 -25.21
N GLN A 82 -28.17 38.34 -24.66
CA GLN A 82 -27.19 38.52 -23.58
C GLN A 82 -25.87 39.14 -24.07
N SER A 83 -25.51 38.92 -25.34
CA SER A 83 -24.30 39.43 -25.98
C SER A 83 -24.55 40.68 -26.81
N SER A 84 -25.65 41.41 -26.57
CA SER A 84 -25.86 42.68 -27.28
C SER A 84 -24.66 43.59 -26.99
N GLY A 85 -24.03 44.09 -28.05
CA GLY A 85 -22.77 44.86 -27.98
C GLY A 85 -22.84 46.17 -27.19
N ALA A 86 -23.99 46.49 -26.61
CA ALA A 86 -24.19 47.66 -25.76
C ALA A 86 -23.55 47.53 -24.36
N GLN A 87 -23.10 46.34 -23.92
CA GLN A 87 -22.62 46.13 -22.55
C GLN A 87 -21.15 45.70 -22.40
N VAL A 88 -20.30 45.90 -23.41
CA VAL A 88 -18.83 45.88 -23.17
C VAL A 88 -18.40 47.08 -22.31
N ASN A 89 -19.17 48.18 -22.37
CA ASN A 89 -19.13 49.32 -21.45
C ASN A 89 -20.36 49.36 -20.52
N GLY A 90 -20.88 48.19 -20.14
CA GLY A 90 -22.01 48.10 -19.23
C GLY A 90 -21.63 48.49 -17.79
N PRO A 91 -22.61 48.72 -16.91
CA PRO A 91 -22.39 49.07 -15.49
C PRO A 91 -21.58 48.03 -14.69
N HIS A 92 -21.26 46.87 -15.26
CA HIS A 92 -20.43 45.82 -14.66
C HIS A 92 -19.00 45.75 -15.21
N GLY A 93 -18.56 46.71 -16.03
CA GLY A 93 -17.19 46.75 -16.57
C GLY A 93 -16.08 46.76 -15.49
N TYR A 94 -16.39 47.28 -14.30
CA TYR A 94 -15.49 47.27 -13.15
C TYR A 94 -15.12 45.85 -12.65
N LYS A 95 -15.93 44.84 -12.98
CA LYS A 95 -15.65 43.44 -12.57
C LYS A 95 -14.58 42.79 -13.44
N PHE A 96 -14.34 43.32 -14.65
CA PHE A 96 -13.49 42.70 -15.67
C PHE A 96 -12.16 43.42 -15.87
N HIS A 97 -12.00 44.62 -15.31
CA HIS A 97 -10.73 45.37 -15.32
C HIS A 97 -10.19 45.54 -13.90
N ARG A 98 -9.06 44.91 -13.58
CA ARG A 98 -8.30 45.24 -12.37
C ARG A 98 -7.43 46.46 -12.64
N GLN A 99 -7.80 47.61 -12.11
CA GLN A 99 -6.88 48.74 -12.00
C GLN A 99 -5.88 48.46 -10.87
N PRO A 100 -4.56 48.52 -11.11
CA PRO A 100 -3.61 48.54 -10.00
C PRO A 100 -3.84 49.83 -9.19
N LEU A 101 -4.00 49.69 -7.88
CA LEU A 101 -4.15 50.85 -6.99
C LEU A 101 -2.83 51.65 -7.00
N PRO A 102 -2.84 52.95 -7.31
CA PRO A 102 -1.65 53.76 -7.15
C PRO A 102 -1.30 53.89 -5.66
N PRO A 103 0.00 53.92 -5.31
CA PRO A 103 0.42 54.16 -3.93
C PRO A 103 -0.08 55.54 -3.44
N PRO A 104 -0.39 55.70 -2.15
CA PRO A 104 -0.97 56.94 -1.63
C PRO A 104 0.00 58.11 -1.80
N GLY A 105 -0.44 59.16 -2.50
CA GLY A 105 0.28 60.43 -2.65
C GLY A 105 0.78 60.80 -4.05
N THR A 106 0.48 60.04 -5.10
CA THR A 106 0.97 60.34 -6.47
C THR A 106 -0.13 60.80 -7.43
N ASP A 107 0.15 61.84 -8.21
CA ASP A 107 -0.68 62.31 -9.33
C ASP A 107 -0.86 61.20 -10.38
N THR A 108 -2.13 60.94 -10.73
CA THR A 108 -2.57 59.81 -11.56
C THR A 108 -2.00 59.83 -12.98
N ALA A 109 -1.59 60.99 -13.48
CA ALA A 109 -1.01 61.15 -14.82
C ALA A 109 0.45 60.63 -14.92
N ALA A 110 1.23 60.71 -13.84
CA ALA A 110 2.64 60.30 -13.83
C ALA A 110 2.81 58.78 -13.71
N ALA A 111 1.89 58.11 -13.01
CA ALA A 111 1.90 56.65 -12.83
C ALA A 111 1.70 55.89 -14.16
N TYR A 112 0.96 56.46 -15.11
CA TYR A 112 0.65 55.84 -16.39
C TYR A 112 1.85 55.76 -17.35
N LEU A 113 2.80 56.70 -17.22
CA LEU A 113 4.04 56.73 -18.02
C LEU A 113 5.16 55.86 -17.43
N ALA A 114 5.14 55.61 -16.12
CA ALA A 114 6.17 54.82 -15.43
C ALA A 114 6.06 53.31 -15.72
N THR A 115 4.86 52.81 -16.03
CA THR A 115 4.61 51.37 -16.23
C THR A 115 5.18 50.80 -17.54
N GLN A 116 5.60 51.65 -18.49
CA GLN A 116 6.12 51.20 -19.79
C GLN A 116 7.66 51.08 -19.87
N LEU A 117 8.42 51.47 -18.83
CA LEU A 117 9.89 51.58 -18.93
C LEU A 117 10.71 50.79 -17.89
N ALA A 118 10.09 49.94 -17.07
CA ALA A 118 10.81 49.14 -16.06
C ALA A 118 10.79 47.63 -16.36
N ALA A 119 11.04 47.26 -17.63
CA ALA A 119 11.62 45.96 -17.94
C ALA A 119 13.13 46.15 -18.04
N VAL A 120 13.89 45.18 -17.52
CA VAL A 120 15.36 45.12 -17.46
C VAL A 120 15.96 45.91 -16.29
N ARG A 121 16.44 45.21 -15.25
CA ARG A 121 17.89 45.11 -14.91
C ARG A 121 18.15 44.53 -13.50
N PHE A 122 19.04 43.53 -13.49
CA PHE A 122 19.88 42.98 -12.42
C PHE A 122 19.31 41.97 -11.40
N ALA A 123 19.74 40.72 -11.60
CA ALA A 123 19.85 39.68 -10.59
C ALA A 123 21.12 39.89 -9.72
N PRO A 124 21.09 39.61 -8.41
CA PRO A 124 22.28 39.62 -7.56
C PRO A 124 23.03 38.28 -7.63
N VAL A 125 24.35 38.40 -7.77
CA VAL A 125 25.35 37.31 -7.67
C VAL A 125 25.49 36.89 -6.20
N PRO A 126 25.55 35.59 -5.87
CA PRO A 126 25.77 35.13 -4.50
C PRO A 126 27.21 35.40 -4.04
N PRO A 127 27.44 35.67 -2.73
CA PRO A 127 28.78 35.84 -2.19
C PRO A 127 29.56 34.52 -2.19
N VAL A 128 30.80 34.60 -2.65
CA VAL A 128 31.83 33.57 -2.52
C VAL A 128 32.01 33.24 -1.04
N SER A 129 31.68 32.00 -0.67
CA SER A 129 31.93 31.47 0.66
C SER A 129 33.43 31.35 0.89
N ALA A 130 33.90 31.92 2.00
CA ALA A 130 35.26 31.80 2.48
C ALA A 130 35.63 30.32 2.63
N GLN A 131 36.78 29.94 2.07
CA GLN A 131 37.38 28.62 2.24
C GLN A 131 37.57 28.34 3.74
N GLY A 132 36.80 27.37 4.26
CA GLY A 132 37.02 26.80 5.58
C GLY A 132 38.38 26.13 5.63
N GLN A 133 39.20 26.54 6.60
CA GLN A 133 40.46 25.89 6.91
C GLN A 133 40.19 24.45 7.34
N ALA A 134 40.78 23.50 6.62
CA ALA A 134 40.76 22.09 6.99
C ALA A 134 41.52 21.89 8.31
N ALA A 135 40.85 21.27 9.29
CA ALA A 135 41.47 20.88 10.55
C ALA A 135 42.58 19.84 10.31
N PRO A 136 43.67 19.85 11.11
CA PRO A 136 44.76 18.90 10.97
C PRO A 136 44.34 17.47 11.35
N GLU A 137 44.64 16.51 10.47
CA GLU A 137 44.42 15.08 10.72
C GLU A 137 45.25 14.57 11.92
N PRO A 138 44.70 13.65 12.74
CA PRO A 138 45.41 13.05 13.85
C PRO A 138 46.53 12.08 13.38
N PRO A 139 47.63 11.96 14.14
CA PRO A 139 48.86 11.26 13.74
C PRO A 139 48.82 9.73 13.87
N ALA A 140 47.72 9.12 14.33
CA ALA A 140 47.59 7.68 14.47
C ALA A 140 46.31 7.22 13.77
N LYS A 141 46.48 6.36 12.75
CA LYS A 141 45.40 5.67 12.05
C LYS A 141 45.43 4.23 12.53
N ASP A 142 44.36 3.80 13.20
CA ASP A 142 44.18 2.40 13.55
C ASP A 142 44.05 1.60 12.24
N ALA A 143 45.02 0.71 12.00
CA ALA A 143 44.93 -0.26 10.92
C ALA A 143 43.98 -1.37 11.34
N CYS A 144 42.68 -1.11 11.28
CA CYS A 144 41.70 -2.17 11.19
C CYS A 144 41.72 -2.71 9.76
N THR A 145 41.98 -4.00 9.59
CA THR A 145 41.65 -4.69 8.34
C THR A 145 40.14 -4.83 8.30
N GLN A 146 39.46 -3.78 7.85
CA GLN A 146 38.08 -3.87 7.44
C GLN A 146 38.09 -4.72 6.16
N SER A 147 37.48 -5.90 6.21
CA SER A 147 37.10 -6.60 4.99
C SER A 147 35.95 -5.80 4.36
N ASP A 148 36.28 -4.68 3.72
CA ASP A 148 35.33 -3.74 3.08
C ASP A 148 34.53 -4.41 1.96
N PHE A 149 35.00 -5.56 1.48
CA PHE A 149 34.37 -6.36 0.43
C PHE A 149 33.96 -7.73 0.95
N ARG A 150 33.22 -7.79 2.06
CA ARG A 150 32.31 -8.92 2.25
C ARG A 150 31.00 -8.57 1.57
N GLU A 151 31.02 -8.66 0.25
CA GLU A 151 29.81 -8.52 -0.55
C GLU A 151 28.85 -9.65 -0.15
N SER A 152 27.84 -9.33 0.65
CA SER A 152 26.79 -10.28 1.06
C SER A 152 26.05 -10.88 -0.15
N GLU A 153 26.11 -10.19 -1.29
CA GLU A 153 25.55 -10.61 -2.57
C GLU A 153 26.38 -11.69 -3.28
N VAL A 154 27.65 -11.91 -2.87
CA VAL A 154 28.54 -12.96 -3.42
C VAL A 154 28.52 -14.22 -2.57
N GLN A 155 27.74 -14.24 -1.48
CA GLN A 155 27.57 -15.42 -0.64
C GLN A 155 26.63 -16.42 -1.33
N THR A 156 27.21 -17.32 -2.12
CA THR A 156 26.47 -18.43 -2.74
C THR A 156 25.84 -19.34 -1.69
N LEU A 157 24.66 -19.86 -1.99
CA LEU A 157 24.07 -20.95 -1.19
C LEU A 157 25.11 -22.07 -1.03
N PRO A 158 25.27 -22.63 0.19
CA PRO A 158 26.14 -23.78 0.41
C PRO A 158 25.85 -24.87 -0.62
N TRP A 159 26.90 -25.34 -1.29
CA TRP A 159 26.77 -26.38 -2.30
C TRP A 159 26.16 -27.64 -1.68
N THR A 160 25.05 -28.11 -2.26
CA THR A 160 24.38 -29.34 -1.83
C THR A 160 24.71 -30.45 -2.84
N PRO A 161 25.39 -31.54 -2.42
CA PRO A 161 25.66 -32.67 -3.30
C PRO A 161 24.35 -33.30 -3.78
N GLY A 162 24.33 -33.74 -5.04
CA GLY A 162 23.26 -34.63 -5.52
C GLY A 162 23.23 -35.94 -4.73
N TYR A 163 22.05 -36.54 -4.59
CA TYR A 163 21.89 -37.86 -4.00
C TYR A 163 22.01 -38.95 -5.06
N VAL A 164 22.55 -40.10 -4.69
CA VAL A 164 22.63 -41.29 -5.55
C VAL A 164 21.89 -42.43 -4.86
N LEU A 165 20.85 -42.95 -5.52
CA LEU A 165 20.13 -44.11 -5.01
C LEU A 165 20.97 -45.38 -5.22
N PRO A 166 20.95 -46.35 -4.28
CA PRO A 166 21.62 -47.63 -4.46
C PRO A 166 21.10 -48.35 -5.71
N GLN A 167 22.01 -48.93 -6.50
CA GLN A 167 21.64 -49.73 -7.66
C GLN A 167 20.82 -50.98 -7.26
N GLU A 168 19.84 -51.31 -8.09
CA GLU A 168 19.01 -52.51 -7.94
C GLU A 168 19.88 -53.78 -7.82
N GLY A 169 19.46 -54.73 -6.98
CA GLY A 169 20.21 -55.96 -6.71
C GLY A 169 21.27 -55.84 -5.60
N THR A 170 21.60 -54.64 -5.11
CA THR A 170 22.52 -54.47 -3.99
C THR A 170 21.84 -54.76 -2.64
N ARG A 171 22.57 -55.30 -1.64
CA ARG A 171 22.06 -55.50 -0.27
C ARG A 171 21.45 -54.24 0.36
N ARG A 172 21.98 -53.05 0.02
CA ARG A 172 21.43 -51.76 0.49
C ARG A 172 20.07 -51.47 -0.13
N ALA A 173 19.90 -51.70 -1.43
CA ALA A 173 18.62 -51.56 -2.12
C ALA A 173 17.57 -52.52 -1.55
N ALA A 174 17.94 -53.76 -1.24
CA ALA A 174 17.03 -54.73 -0.62
C ALA A 174 16.56 -54.31 0.79
N LYS A 175 17.42 -53.68 1.60
CA LYS A 175 17.00 -53.10 2.89
C LYS A 175 16.06 -51.92 2.69
N GLN A 176 16.38 -51.08 1.72
CA GLN A 176 15.60 -49.88 1.42
C GLN A 176 14.21 -50.24 0.89
N SER A 177 14.08 -51.27 0.06
CA SER A 177 12.77 -51.75 -0.43
C SER A 177 11.90 -52.32 0.69
N VAL A 178 12.50 -53.02 1.67
CA VAL A 178 11.76 -53.47 2.87
C VAL A 178 11.27 -52.27 3.68
N VAL A 179 12.14 -51.29 3.94
CA VAL A 179 11.76 -50.08 4.70
C VAL A 179 10.69 -49.28 3.96
N SER A 180 10.83 -49.12 2.64
CA SER A 180 9.88 -48.36 1.83
C SER A 180 8.54 -49.10 1.72
N GLY A 181 8.55 -50.43 1.67
CA GLY A 181 7.35 -51.26 1.73
C GLY A 181 6.58 -51.12 3.05
N VAL A 182 7.28 -51.13 4.20
CA VAL A 182 6.67 -50.89 5.52
C VAL A 182 6.06 -49.48 5.61
N ARG A 183 6.63 -48.51 4.91
CA ARG A 183 6.19 -47.12 4.90
C ARG A 183 5.25 -46.77 3.74
N HIS A 184 4.89 -47.74 2.90
CA HIS A 184 4.08 -47.51 1.70
C HIS A 184 4.61 -46.37 0.80
N CYS A 185 5.93 -46.21 0.67
CA CYS A 185 6.53 -45.23 -0.26
C CYS A 185 7.32 -45.89 -1.39
N GLU A 186 7.36 -45.15 -2.50
CA GLU A 186 8.29 -45.38 -3.59
C GLU A 186 9.58 -44.61 -3.31
N GLY A 187 10.60 -45.30 -2.81
CA GLY A 187 11.91 -44.72 -2.49
C GLY A 187 12.01 -44.10 -1.08
N PRO A 188 13.09 -43.35 -0.80
CA PRO A 188 13.34 -42.82 0.54
C PRO A 188 12.51 -41.56 0.85
N GLU A 189 11.83 -41.57 2.00
CA GLU A 189 10.90 -40.52 2.43
C GLU A 189 11.52 -39.12 2.50
N LEU A 190 12.81 -39.03 2.87
CA LEU A 190 13.52 -37.75 2.98
C LEU A 190 13.63 -37.03 1.63
N LEU A 191 13.53 -37.74 0.50
CA LEU A 191 13.52 -37.10 -0.81
C LEU A 191 12.25 -36.31 -1.09
N GLN A 192 11.20 -36.48 -0.28
CA GLN A 192 10.00 -35.65 -0.34
C GLN A 192 10.27 -34.20 0.14
N LEU A 193 11.37 -33.97 0.88
CA LEU A 193 11.78 -32.67 1.40
C LEU A 193 12.92 -32.03 0.57
N THR A 194 12.98 -32.35 -0.73
CA THR A 194 14.02 -31.82 -1.64
C THR A 194 13.84 -30.35 -2.00
N ASP A 195 12.67 -29.79 -1.69
CA ASP A 195 12.34 -28.37 -1.79
C ASP A 195 13.09 -27.53 -0.76
N LEU A 196 13.44 -28.09 0.41
CA LEU A 196 14.14 -27.38 1.48
C LEU A 196 15.60 -27.10 1.10
N LYS A 197 16.02 -25.83 1.27
CA LYS A 197 17.39 -25.36 0.98
C LYS A 197 17.96 -24.60 2.16
N TRP A 198 19.27 -24.39 2.16
CA TRP A 198 19.91 -23.57 3.17
C TRP A 198 19.34 -22.14 3.13
N GLY A 199 18.88 -21.64 4.28
CA GLY A 199 18.20 -20.35 4.37
C GLY A 199 16.72 -20.38 3.93
N ASP A 200 16.22 -21.52 3.47
CA ASP A 200 14.84 -21.75 3.03
C ASP A 200 14.36 -23.12 3.53
N GLY A 201 14.15 -23.22 4.85
CA GLY A 201 13.65 -24.42 5.53
C GLY A 201 14.72 -25.40 6.07
N LEU A 202 16.01 -25.19 5.79
CA LEU A 202 17.11 -25.89 6.48
C LEU A 202 17.82 -24.98 7.50
N PRO A 203 18.17 -25.47 8.70
CA PRO A 203 18.00 -26.85 9.19
C PRO A 203 16.53 -27.19 9.49
N GLY A 204 16.11 -28.40 9.13
CA GLY A 204 14.74 -28.85 9.38
C GLY A 204 14.44 -28.86 10.88
N GLY A 205 13.30 -28.29 11.25
CA GLY A 205 12.74 -28.27 12.59
C GLY A 205 11.55 -29.21 12.73
N LEU A 206 10.62 -28.83 13.62
CA LEU A 206 9.45 -29.66 13.94
C LEU A 206 8.45 -29.73 12.78
N GLN A 207 8.32 -28.69 11.98
CA GLN A 207 7.33 -28.62 10.89
C GLN A 207 7.64 -29.65 9.79
N GLU A 208 8.91 -29.84 9.46
CA GLU A 208 9.37 -30.81 8.48
C GLU A 208 9.11 -32.25 8.97
N VAL A 209 9.29 -32.49 10.27
CA VAL A 209 8.98 -33.78 10.89
C VAL A 209 7.48 -34.05 10.83
N LEU A 210 6.65 -33.08 11.21
CA LEU A 210 5.19 -33.19 11.14
C LEU A 210 4.71 -33.41 9.70
N ARG A 211 5.31 -32.72 8.71
CA ARG A 211 5.03 -32.94 7.28
C ARG A 211 5.32 -34.37 6.85
N LEU A 212 6.44 -34.94 7.30
CA LEU A 212 6.77 -36.34 7.03
C LEU A 212 5.83 -37.32 7.72
N GLU A 213 5.42 -37.03 8.95
CA GLU A 213 4.45 -37.84 9.70
C GLU A 213 3.07 -37.81 9.04
N ALA A 214 2.57 -36.64 8.67
CA ALA A 214 1.33 -36.49 7.90
C ALA A 214 1.41 -37.24 6.56
N ALA A 215 2.55 -37.18 5.86
CA ALA A 215 2.77 -37.94 4.63
C ALA A 215 2.79 -39.46 4.86
N ARG A 216 3.24 -39.93 6.03
CA ARG A 216 3.16 -41.36 6.40
C ARG A 216 1.74 -41.77 6.71
N GLU A 217 1.00 -40.97 7.46
CA GLU A 217 -0.41 -41.21 7.78
C GLU A 217 -1.25 -41.26 6.50
N LYS A 218 -1.05 -40.32 5.59
CA LYS A 218 -1.72 -40.31 4.29
C LYS A 218 -1.43 -41.58 3.48
N ARG A 219 -0.17 -42.01 3.41
CA ARG A 219 0.20 -43.25 2.71
C ARG A 219 -0.39 -44.50 3.36
N ALA A 220 -0.39 -44.57 4.70
CA ALA A 220 -1.03 -45.67 5.42
C ALA A 220 -2.55 -45.69 5.18
N PHE A 221 -3.18 -44.51 5.12
CA PHE A 221 -4.58 -44.37 4.77
C PHE A 221 -4.84 -44.82 3.32
N GLU A 222 -4.05 -44.37 2.35
CA GLU A 222 -4.15 -44.78 0.93
C GLU A 222 -3.99 -46.31 0.76
N ALA A 223 -3.07 -46.92 1.50
CA ALA A 223 -2.88 -48.37 1.52
C ALA A 223 -4.05 -49.12 2.17
N SER A 224 -4.81 -48.49 3.07
CA SER A 224 -6.00 -49.05 3.71
C SER A 224 -7.27 -48.97 2.85
N LEU A 225 -7.25 -48.19 1.76
CA LEU A 225 -8.41 -48.00 0.90
C LEU A 225 -8.78 -49.28 0.15
N PRO A 226 -10.09 -49.55 -0.05
CA PRO A 226 -10.56 -50.64 -0.90
C PRO A 226 -9.94 -50.59 -2.30
N PRO A 227 -9.61 -51.72 -2.94
CA PRO A 227 -9.12 -51.75 -4.32
C PRO A 227 -10.08 -51.05 -5.29
N ILE A 228 -9.54 -50.40 -6.32
CA ILE A 228 -10.34 -49.68 -7.34
C ILE A 228 -11.14 -50.66 -8.21
N ASP A 229 -10.68 -51.91 -8.33
CA ASP A 229 -11.29 -52.92 -9.19
C ASP A 229 -12.65 -53.42 -8.65
N ASP A 230 -12.92 -53.28 -7.35
CA ASP A 230 -14.19 -53.71 -6.75
C ASP A 230 -15.24 -52.60 -6.81
N LEU A 231 -16.06 -52.65 -7.86
CA LEU A 231 -17.14 -51.69 -8.12
C LEU A 231 -18.15 -51.57 -6.96
N ALA A 232 -18.32 -52.62 -6.15
CA ALA A 232 -19.25 -52.59 -5.02
C ALA A 232 -18.71 -51.76 -3.84
N GLN A 233 -17.39 -51.67 -3.70
CA GLN A 233 -16.72 -50.94 -2.61
C GLN A 233 -16.28 -49.53 -2.99
N LEU A 234 -16.41 -49.13 -4.26
CA LEU A 234 -16.16 -47.76 -4.71
C LEU A 234 -16.88 -46.67 -3.91
N PRO A 235 -18.19 -46.77 -3.59
CA PRO A 235 -18.86 -45.73 -2.80
C PRO A 235 -18.28 -45.62 -1.39
N LEU A 236 -17.84 -46.73 -0.80
CA LEU A 236 -17.16 -46.72 0.50
C LEU A 236 -15.78 -46.05 0.38
N ARG A 237 -15.01 -46.38 -0.66
CA ARG A 237 -13.71 -45.74 -0.94
C ARG A 237 -13.86 -44.23 -1.09
N GLN A 238 -14.83 -43.78 -1.89
CA GLN A 238 -15.10 -42.35 -2.08
C GLN A 238 -15.45 -41.67 -0.76
N ALA A 239 -16.36 -42.24 0.04
CA ALA A 239 -16.73 -41.69 1.33
C ALA A 239 -15.53 -41.61 2.31
N MET A 240 -14.65 -42.62 2.32
CA MET A 240 -13.43 -42.58 3.11
C MET A 240 -12.50 -41.46 2.68
N ILE A 241 -12.28 -41.30 1.36
CA ILE A 241 -11.44 -40.24 0.80
C ILE A 241 -12.01 -38.86 1.14
N GLU A 242 -13.30 -38.62 0.91
CA GLU A 242 -13.96 -37.35 1.21
C GLU A 242 -13.85 -36.98 2.70
N GLN A 243 -14.03 -37.95 3.60
CA GLN A 243 -13.86 -37.73 5.04
C GLN A 243 -12.42 -37.38 5.40
N TRP A 244 -11.43 -38.05 4.79
CA TRP A 244 -10.03 -37.75 5.02
C TRP A 244 -9.64 -36.37 4.48
N GLU A 245 -10.07 -36.04 3.25
CA GLU A 245 -9.87 -34.73 2.65
C GLU A 245 -10.48 -33.63 3.53
N ALA A 246 -11.70 -33.80 4.02
CA ALA A 246 -12.33 -32.84 4.92
C ALA A 246 -11.51 -32.59 6.19
N ARG A 247 -10.89 -33.64 6.75
CA ARG A 247 -9.97 -33.52 7.91
C ARG A 247 -8.68 -32.78 7.53
N GLU A 248 -8.09 -33.11 6.39
CA GLU A 248 -6.88 -32.45 5.88
C GLU A 248 -7.14 -30.95 5.59
N TRP A 249 -8.30 -30.63 5.02
CA TRP A 249 -8.74 -29.25 4.82
C TRP A 249 -8.96 -28.50 6.13
N ALA A 250 -9.54 -29.15 7.15
CA ALA A 250 -9.70 -28.56 8.48
C ALA A 250 -8.34 -28.27 9.14
N GLN A 251 -7.41 -29.22 9.09
CA GLN A 251 -6.04 -29.03 9.61
C GLN A 251 -5.32 -27.88 8.90
N ARG A 252 -5.38 -27.81 7.57
CA ARG A 252 -4.82 -26.69 6.80
C ARG A 252 -5.46 -25.35 7.17
N ALA A 253 -6.77 -25.32 7.38
CA ALA A 253 -7.47 -24.11 7.78
C ALA A 253 -6.99 -23.63 9.17
N GLU A 254 -6.75 -24.55 10.10
CA GLU A 254 -6.17 -24.24 11.42
C GLU A 254 -4.73 -23.74 11.32
N GLU A 255 -3.89 -24.36 10.48
CA GLU A 255 -2.52 -23.90 10.21
C GLU A 255 -2.50 -22.48 9.64
N ILE A 256 -3.31 -22.21 8.61
CA ILE A 256 -3.46 -20.89 8.01
C ILE A 256 -3.91 -19.88 9.05
N ARG A 257 -4.90 -20.24 9.87
CA ARG A 257 -5.39 -19.40 10.96
C ARG A 257 -4.28 -19.10 11.97
N GLY A 258 -3.50 -20.09 12.37
CA GLY A 258 -2.37 -19.89 13.28
C GLY A 258 -1.33 -18.90 12.73
N VAL A 259 -1.00 -19.00 11.43
CA VAL A 259 -0.12 -18.03 10.76
C VAL A 259 -0.74 -16.63 10.73
N GLN A 260 -2.04 -16.52 10.45
CA GLN A 260 -2.76 -15.25 10.45
C GLN A 260 -2.79 -14.61 11.84
N GLU A 261 -3.02 -15.39 12.90
CA GLU A 261 -2.99 -14.92 14.28
C GLU A 261 -1.60 -14.40 14.68
N GLN A 262 -0.53 -15.09 14.27
CA GLN A 262 0.84 -14.61 14.47
C GLN A 262 1.10 -13.27 13.76
N ARG A 263 0.68 -13.16 12.49
CA ARG A 263 0.80 -11.91 11.72
C ARG A 263 0.00 -10.78 12.37
N LEU A 264 -1.21 -11.07 12.86
CA LEU A 264 -2.05 -10.11 13.56
C LEU A 264 -1.38 -9.64 14.85
N GLY A 265 -0.82 -10.56 15.65
CA GLY A 265 -0.10 -10.20 16.88
C GLY A 265 1.14 -9.34 16.65
N LEU A 266 1.84 -9.51 15.52
CA LEU A 266 2.93 -8.60 15.13
C LEU A 266 2.40 -7.21 14.73
N LEU A 267 1.29 -7.16 13.98
CA LEU A 267 0.67 -5.91 13.56
C LEU A 267 0.13 -5.12 14.76
N GLU A 268 -0.50 -5.79 15.73
CA GLU A 268 -0.97 -5.18 16.96
C GLU A 268 0.17 -4.51 17.73
N LYS A 269 1.30 -5.21 17.92
CA LYS A 269 2.49 -4.63 18.56
C LYS A 269 3.03 -3.43 17.78
N ALA A 270 3.06 -3.51 16.45
CA ALA A 270 3.52 -2.40 15.62
C ALA A 270 2.58 -1.18 15.72
N LEU A 271 1.27 -1.39 15.85
CA LEU A 271 0.30 -0.32 16.09
C LEU A 271 0.48 0.31 17.48
N GLN A 272 0.70 -0.50 18.52
CA GLN A 272 0.97 0.01 19.88
C GLN A 272 2.19 0.93 19.90
N VAL A 273 3.31 0.50 19.31
CA VAL A 273 4.54 1.33 19.22
C VAL A 273 4.26 2.64 18.48
N ARG A 274 3.51 2.59 17.37
CA ARG A 274 3.14 3.79 16.62
C ARG A 274 2.25 4.74 17.42
N GLU A 275 1.29 4.21 18.17
CA GLU A 275 0.39 5.01 19.01
C GLU A 275 1.17 5.69 20.14
N GLU A 276 2.06 4.95 20.80
CA GLU A 276 2.97 5.51 21.81
C GLU A 276 3.79 6.67 21.23
N GLU A 277 4.43 6.50 20.07
CA GLU A 277 5.20 7.55 19.39
C GLU A 277 4.35 8.80 19.10
N ILE A 278 3.11 8.63 18.64
CA ILE A 278 2.18 9.74 18.37
C ILE A 278 1.82 10.47 19.68
N GLU A 279 1.55 9.72 20.75
CA GLU A 279 1.26 10.30 22.07
C GLU A 279 2.45 11.06 22.63
N GLU A 280 3.68 10.57 22.44
CA GLU A 280 4.89 11.28 22.86
C GLU A 280 5.05 12.60 22.11
N GLN A 281 4.86 12.59 20.79
CA GLN A 281 4.92 13.79 19.96
C GLN A 281 3.83 14.80 20.36
N HIS A 282 2.60 14.33 20.60
CA HIS A 282 1.51 15.18 21.07
C HIS A 282 1.82 15.78 22.44
N ARG A 283 2.37 14.98 23.37
CA ARG A 283 2.80 15.44 24.70
C ARG A 283 3.87 16.52 24.59
N GLN A 284 4.89 16.31 23.76
CA GLN A 284 5.94 17.32 23.50
C GLN A 284 5.36 18.61 22.93
N GLN A 285 4.48 18.54 21.92
CA GLN A 285 3.83 19.73 21.35
C GLN A 285 3.00 20.51 22.38
N VAL A 286 2.29 19.80 23.26
CA VAL A 286 1.52 20.43 24.35
C VAL A 286 2.45 21.09 25.36
N GLU A 287 3.55 20.45 25.74
CA GLU A 287 4.56 21.01 26.64
C GLU A 287 5.23 22.26 26.06
N GLU A 288 5.65 22.20 24.79
CA GLU A 288 6.23 23.35 24.08
C GLU A 288 5.25 24.53 24.03
N ARG A 289 3.99 24.27 23.67
CA ARG A 289 2.93 25.28 23.65
C ARG A 289 2.72 25.88 25.04
N ASN A 290 2.67 25.04 26.08
CA ASN A 290 2.52 25.50 27.46
C ASN A 290 3.72 26.33 27.92
N ALA A 291 4.95 25.94 27.55
CA ALA A 291 6.15 26.70 27.86
C ALA A 291 6.16 28.07 27.15
N GLN A 292 5.72 28.14 25.89
CA GLN A 292 5.55 29.40 25.16
C GLN A 292 4.52 30.32 25.85
N LEU A 293 3.37 29.78 26.25
CA LEU A 293 2.33 30.55 26.95
C LEU A 293 2.83 31.10 28.30
N ARG A 294 3.59 30.30 29.06
CA ARG A 294 4.25 30.74 30.30
C ARG A 294 5.25 31.87 30.05
N ARG A 295 6.05 31.80 28.98
CA ARG A 295 7.00 32.87 28.58
C ARG A 295 6.29 34.17 28.21
N LEU A 296 5.11 34.07 27.59
CA LEU A 296 4.30 35.23 27.22
C LEU A 296 3.50 35.84 28.39
N GLY A 297 3.67 35.32 29.61
CA GLY A 297 3.01 35.85 30.82
C GLY A 297 1.50 35.63 30.85
N VAL A 298 0.96 34.80 29.95
CA VAL A 298 -0.46 34.44 29.92
C VAL A 298 -0.70 33.31 30.92
N THR A 299 -0.65 33.64 32.21
CA THR A 299 -1.26 32.80 33.24
C THR A 299 -2.75 33.08 33.27
N ARG A 300 -3.57 32.03 33.12
CA ARG A 300 -4.98 32.10 33.49
C ARG A 300 -5.12 32.36 34.98
#